data_AF-A0A3M2ERM4-F1
#
_entry.id   AF-A0A3M2ERM4-F1
#
_cell.length_a   1.000
_cell.length_b   1.000
_cell.length_c   1.000
_cell.angle_alpha   90.00
_cell.angle_beta   90.00
_cell.angle_gamma   90.00
#
_symmetry.space_group_name_H-M   'P 1'
#
loop_
_entity.id
_entity.type
_entity.pdbx_description
1 polymer ?
#
loop_
_entity_poly.entity_id
_entity_poly.type
_entity_poly.pdbx_seq_one_letter_code
_entity_poly.pdbx_strand_id
1 'polypeptide(L)'
;MKKDDRDFRGRAHIATFGCQMNHQESAVMAELLARAGYSLVNDPLEADLLVLETCAIRQKAEDKVFSLLGRYRKWRREGKNLRIVVCGCLVTEEGARDLVTRYGIDAVLGPRRIALLPDAVRRCEEEPVIEIGEEWVIPPDDVAAPYIPGLSAYVTVMQGCSNRCSFCVVPSRRGAATSRPIEAIVGEVRRLEAAGYREVTLLGQNISYYGRDGSVGGARLIDLLEAVDRQTTMPRIRFATSHPAYIDHRFLRGFTSLERVMPHLHLPVQSGSDRILKAMRRGYSARRFLEIVEEIRSARPDIAVTTDFITGFDGETEADFRDTVELARKAELDGAYVFAYSERPGTEAVRAGLGDPVPVEIRKERCRELLAIVEEGARNRRQRERGTITEVLVEEPGRGRNRQNIPVFFEGGVPKRICPVFVEEVTPFALKGRLCFEEGAGGGERAAERGPEMKTAAVS
;
A
#
# COMPACT_ATOMS: atom_id res chain seq x y z
N MET A 1 3.58 2.02 43.12
CA MET A 1 3.27 3.30 42.45
C MET A 1 4.46 4.23 42.58
N LYS A 2 5.27 4.35 41.52
CA LYS A 2 6.02 5.57 41.14
C LYS A 2 6.28 5.41 39.65
N LYS A 3 5.59 6.24 38.87
CA LYS A 3 5.58 6.27 37.41
C LYS A 3 6.96 6.69 36.93
N ASP A 4 7.35 6.07 35.83
CA ASP A 4 8.50 6.40 34.99
C ASP A 4 8.28 7.84 34.44
N ASP A 5 8.85 8.84 35.12
CA ASP A 5 8.89 10.24 34.66
C ASP A 5 9.88 10.32 33.49
N ARG A 6 9.37 10.10 32.28
CA ARG A 6 9.99 10.63 31.07
C ARG A 6 9.40 12.01 30.83
N ASP A 7 10.27 13.01 30.80
CA ASP A 7 9.93 14.41 30.61
C ASP A 7 9.47 14.63 29.17
N PHE A 8 8.17 14.42 28.91
CA PHE A 8 7.58 14.57 27.58
C PHE A 8 7.41 16.05 27.22
N ARG A 9 7.81 16.44 26.00
CA ARG A 9 7.61 17.79 25.43
C ARG A 9 6.14 18.12 25.13
N GLY A 10 5.25 17.14 25.11
CA GLY A 10 3.81 17.31 24.90
C GLY A 10 3.13 16.08 24.28
N ARG A 11 1.83 16.20 24.01
CA ARG A 11 1.02 15.15 23.35
C ARG A 11 0.84 15.44 21.87
N ALA A 12 1.03 14.43 21.02
CA ALA A 12 0.87 14.56 19.57
C ALA A 12 -0.20 13.61 19.02
N HIS A 13 -0.99 14.09 18.06
CA HIS A 13 -1.96 13.29 17.32
C HIS A 13 -1.68 13.37 15.82
N ILE A 14 -1.62 12.22 15.16
CA ILE A 14 -1.41 12.13 13.71
C ILE A 14 -2.70 11.66 13.03
N ALA A 15 -3.29 12.54 12.23
CA ALA A 15 -4.43 12.23 11.38
C ALA A 15 -3.95 11.87 9.98
N THR A 16 -4.11 10.60 9.59
CA THR A 16 -3.61 10.09 8.30
C THR A 16 -4.72 10.04 7.25
N PHE A 17 -4.47 10.62 6.09
CA PHE A 17 -5.36 10.60 4.94
C PHE A 17 -4.62 10.10 3.70
N GLY A 18 -5.15 9.07 3.04
CA GLY A 18 -4.67 8.68 1.71
C GLY A 18 -4.46 7.20 1.52
N CYS A 19 -3.24 6.84 1.11
CA CYS A 19 -2.86 5.49 0.70
C CYS A 19 -1.87 4.83 1.67
N GLN A 20 -1.41 3.63 1.32
CA GLN A 20 -0.43 2.86 2.07
C GLN A 20 0.86 3.65 2.35
N MET A 21 1.28 4.50 1.41
CA MET A 21 2.43 5.39 1.59
C MET A 21 2.17 6.39 2.72
N ASN A 22 1.02 7.07 2.72
CA ASN A 22 0.68 8.02 3.79
C ASN A 22 0.63 7.32 5.17
N HIS A 23 0.14 6.07 5.24
CA HIS A 23 0.18 5.29 6.48
C HIS A 23 1.60 4.95 6.94
N GLN A 24 2.49 4.59 6.01
CA GLN A 24 3.90 4.36 6.30
C GLN A 24 4.60 5.65 6.77
N GLU A 25 4.36 6.76 6.08
CA GLU A 25 4.92 8.08 6.41
C GLU A 25 4.43 8.56 7.80
N SER A 26 3.16 8.33 8.14
CA SER A 26 2.65 8.58 9.49
C SER A 26 3.30 7.72 10.57
N ALA A 27 3.60 6.44 10.27
CA ALA A 27 4.30 5.57 11.23
C ALA A 27 5.75 6.04 11.44
N VAL A 28 6.43 6.50 10.39
CA VAL A 28 7.74 7.16 10.49
C VAL A 28 7.64 8.42 11.35
N MET A 29 6.68 9.30 11.07
CA MET A 29 6.50 10.54 11.82
C MET A 29 6.17 10.28 13.29
N ALA A 30 5.38 9.26 13.60
CA ALA A 30 5.08 8.82 14.95
C ALA A 30 6.35 8.47 15.74
N GLU A 31 7.24 7.66 15.18
CA GLU A 31 8.51 7.29 15.81
C GLU A 31 9.47 8.48 15.95
N LEU A 32 9.55 9.35 14.93
CA LEU A 32 10.35 10.57 14.98
C LEU A 32 9.89 11.53 16.09
N LEU A 33 8.57 11.71 16.25
CA LEU A 33 7.99 12.51 17.31
C LEU A 33 8.20 11.88 18.69
N ALA A 34 8.07 10.56 18.80
CA ALA A 34 8.33 9.85 20.05
C ALA A 34 9.76 10.06 20.54
N ARG A 35 10.74 9.97 19.64
CA ARG A 35 12.16 10.27 19.93
C ARG A 35 12.41 11.73 20.27
N ALA A 36 11.62 12.63 19.69
CA ALA A 36 11.64 14.05 20.02
C ALA A 36 10.95 14.38 21.35
N GLY A 37 10.43 13.37 22.08
CA GLY A 37 9.83 13.53 23.40
C GLY A 37 8.32 13.75 23.39
N TYR A 38 7.60 13.46 22.29
CA TYR A 38 6.13 13.52 22.28
C TYR A 38 5.51 12.18 22.65
N SER A 39 4.44 12.20 23.44
CA SER A 39 3.59 11.03 23.63
C SER A 39 2.43 11.05 22.62
N LEU A 40 2.23 9.96 21.88
CA LEU A 40 1.16 9.87 20.89
C LEU A 40 -0.20 9.62 21.56
N VAL A 41 -1.23 10.36 21.13
CA VAL A 41 -2.61 10.24 21.61
C VAL A 41 -3.58 10.00 20.46
N ASN A 42 -4.61 9.19 20.73
CA ASN A 42 -5.65 8.87 19.74
C ASN A 42 -6.70 9.97 19.63
N ASP A 43 -6.99 10.68 20.72
CA ASP A 43 -7.94 11.79 20.72
C ASP A 43 -7.23 13.10 20.34
N PRO A 44 -7.58 13.76 19.22
CA PRO A 44 -7.04 15.06 18.87
C PRO A 44 -7.34 16.16 19.93
N LEU A 45 -8.34 15.98 20.80
CA LEU A 45 -8.61 16.90 21.90
C LEU A 45 -7.56 16.82 23.02
N GLU A 46 -6.84 15.71 23.14
CA GLU A 46 -5.76 15.56 24.11
C GLU A 46 -4.41 16.09 23.58
N ALA A 47 -4.28 16.34 22.28
CA ALA A 47 -3.01 16.72 21.68
C ALA A 47 -2.71 18.22 21.79
N ASP A 48 -1.43 18.52 21.99
CA ASP A 48 -0.79 19.84 21.91
C ASP A 48 -0.15 20.05 20.52
N LEU A 49 0.07 18.97 19.76
CA LEU A 49 0.54 18.95 18.39
C LEU A 49 -0.38 18.09 17.51
N LEU A 50 -0.98 18.68 16.50
CA LEU A 50 -1.78 18.00 15.49
C LEU A 50 -0.98 17.90 14.19
N VAL A 51 -0.74 16.69 13.70
CA VAL A 51 -0.09 16.44 12.40
C VAL A 51 -1.11 15.85 11.45
N LEU A 52 -1.33 16.47 10.29
CA LEU A 52 -2.16 15.92 9.22
C LEU A 52 -1.26 15.40 8.11
N GLU A 53 -1.23 14.09 7.90
CA GLU A 53 -0.58 13.49 6.75
C GLU A 53 -1.58 13.38 5.59
N THR A 54 -1.33 14.10 4.51
CA THR A 54 -2.35 14.42 3.50
C THR A 54 -2.15 13.72 2.16
N CYS A 55 -3.26 13.55 1.43
CA CYS A 55 -3.27 13.00 0.08
C CYS A 55 -3.92 13.98 -0.89
N ALA A 56 -3.26 14.23 -2.03
CA ALA A 56 -3.80 15.03 -3.14
C ALA A 56 -4.32 14.17 -4.32
N ILE A 57 -4.34 12.84 -4.14
CA ILE A 57 -4.73 11.91 -5.21
C ILE A 57 -6.25 11.63 -5.15
N ARG A 58 -6.84 11.61 -3.95
CA ARG A 58 -8.25 11.26 -3.73
C ARG A 58 -9.04 12.47 -3.22
N GLN A 59 -10.01 12.96 -4.01
CA GLN A 59 -10.82 14.15 -3.66
C GLN A 59 -11.41 14.10 -2.25
N LYS A 60 -12.06 12.98 -1.89
CA LYS A 60 -12.67 12.82 -0.56
C LYS A 60 -11.66 12.90 0.58
N ALA A 61 -10.39 12.60 0.34
CA ALA A 61 -9.33 12.72 1.35
C ALA A 61 -8.98 14.21 1.56
N GLU A 62 -8.86 14.97 0.48
CA GLU A 62 -8.62 16.41 0.49
C GLU A 62 -9.75 17.18 1.19
N ASP A 63 -11.01 16.90 0.85
CA ASP A 63 -12.17 17.57 1.47
C ASP A 63 -12.20 17.37 3.01
N LYS A 64 -11.82 16.17 3.47
CA LYS A 64 -11.73 15.84 4.90
C LYS A 64 -10.62 16.64 5.60
N VAL A 65 -9.47 16.81 4.95
CA VAL A 65 -8.36 17.60 5.49
C VAL A 65 -8.81 19.04 5.72
N PHE A 66 -9.41 19.69 4.72
CA PHE A 66 -9.87 21.07 4.87
C PHE A 66 -10.96 21.24 5.94
N SER A 67 -11.86 20.26 6.07
CA SER A 67 -12.84 20.24 7.16
C SER A 67 -12.19 20.20 8.55
N LEU A 68 -11.15 19.37 8.72
CA LEU A 68 -10.40 19.28 9.97
C LEU A 68 -9.59 20.54 10.27
N LEU A 69 -8.94 21.13 9.25
CA LEU A 69 -8.22 22.39 9.42
C LEU A 69 -9.14 23.51 9.92
N GLY A 70 -10.36 23.59 9.40
CA GLY A 70 -11.38 24.52 9.91
C GLY A 70 -11.73 24.28 11.38
N ARG A 71 -11.84 23.01 11.80
CA ARG A 71 -12.10 22.62 13.20
C ARG A 71 -10.92 22.96 14.11
N TYR A 72 -9.70 22.64 13.73
CA TYR A 72 -8.51 22.90 14.55
C TYR A 72 -8.25 24.40 14.72
N ARG A 73 -8.45 25.18 13.66
CA ARG A 73 -8.43 26.65 13.72
C ARG A 73 -9.51 27.20 14.67
N LYS A 74 -10.68 26.57 14.75
CA LYS A 74 -11.71 26.95 15.72
C LYS A 74 -11.24 26.68 17.16
N TRP A 75 -10.70 25.50 17.45
CA TRP A 75 -10.18 25.17 18.78
C TRP A 75 -9.07 26.12 19.24
N ARG A 76 -8.15 26.49 18.34
CA ARG A 76 -7.11 27.48 18.66
C ARG A 76 -7.70 28.84 19.03
N ARG A 77 -8.72 29.31 18.29
CA ARG A 77 -9.44 30.57 18.61
C ARG A 77 -10.21 30.51 19.92
N GLU A 78 -10.63 29.32 20.35
CA GLU A 78 -11.29 29.06 21.63
C GLU A 78 -10.27 28.93 22.80
N GLY A 79 -8.99 29.21 22.55
CA GLY A 79 -7.95 29.29 23.59
C GLY A 79 -7.17 27.99 23.80
N LYS A 80 -7.42 26.93 23.01
CA LYS A 80 -6.61 25.72 23.10
C LYS A 80 -5.21 25.98 22.54
N ASN A 81 -4.19 25.84 23.40
CA ASN A 81 -2.79 25.92 23.02
C ASN A 81 -2.39 24.66 22.22
N LEU A 82 -2.49 24.73 20.90
CA LEU A 82 -2.17 23.60 20.02
C LEU A 82 -1.43 24.07 18.77
N ARG A 83 -0.44 23.30 18.34
CA ARG A 83 0.24 23.44 17.05
C ARG A 83 -0.42 22.57 15.98
N ILE A 84 -0.43 23.03 14.73
CA ILE A 84 -0.97 22.34 13.57
C ILE A 84 0.14 22.24 12.53
N VAL A 85 0.41 21.01 12.10
CA VAL A 85 1.39 20.69 11.06
C VAL A 85 0.68 19.94 9.94
N VAL A 86 0.96 20.32 8.69
CA VAL A 86 0.42 19.65 7.51
C VAL A 86 1.57 19.05 6.71
N CYS A 87 1.50 17.74 6.50
CA CYS A 87 2.48 16.96 5.77
C CYS A 87 1.85 16.33 4.52
N GLY A 88 2.67 15.88 3.58
CA GLY A 88 2.24 14.96 2.52
C GLY A 88 1.84 15.63 1.20
N CYS A 89 1.09 14.91 0.38
CA CYS A 89 0.90 15.23 -1.05
C CYS A 89 0.08 16.49 -1.33
N LEU A 90 -0.72 16.99 -0.36
CA LEU A 90 -1.49 18.23 -0.54
C LEU A 90 -0.58 19.47 -0.51
N VAL A 91 0.60 19.34 0.10
CA VAL A 91 1.59 20.39 0.22
C VAL A 91 2.27 20.62 -1.12
N THR A 92 2.21 21.86 -1.60
CA THR A 92 2.85 22.32 -2.85
C THR A 92 3.55 23.64 -2.58
N GLU A 93 4.57 23.97 -3.37
CA GLU A 93 5.29 25.24 -3.23
C GLU A 93 4.35 26.44 -3.34
N GLU A 94 3.40 26.41 -4.28
CA GLU A 94 2.45 27.51 -4.49
C GLU A 94 1.38 27.58 -3.38
N GLY A 95 0.96 26.43 -2.85
CA GLY A 95 -0.13 26.32 -1.87
C GLY A 95 0.30 26.48 -0.41
N ALA A 96 1.57 26.29 -0.09
CA ALA A 96 2.04 26.24 1.31
C ALA A 96 1.80 27.55 2.07
N ARG A 97 2.06 28.69 1.42
CA ARG A 97 1.81 30.01 2.04
C ARG A 97 0.32 30.26 2.30
N ASP A 98 -0.55 29.81 1.39
CA ASP A 98 -2.00 29.90 1.60
C ASP A 98 -2.44 29.02 2.77
N LEU A 99 -1.91 27.80 2.89
CA LEU A 99 -2.19 26.93 4.04
C LEU A 99 -1.83 27.62 5.37
N VAL A 100 -0.62 28.16 5.47
CA VAL A 100 -0.14 28.88 6.67
C VAL A 100 -1.06 30.06 7.00
N THR A 101 -1.30 30.95 6.03
CA THR A 101 -2.04 32.20 6.26
C THR A 101 -3.54 31.99 6.46
N ARG A 102 -4.19 31.13 5.66
CA ARG A 102 -5.64 30.91 5.69
C ARG A 102 -6.07 30.04 6.85
N TYR A 103 -5.28 29.04 7.21
CA TYR A 103 -5.65 28.05 8.23
C TYR A 103 -4.88 28.18 9.55
N GLY A 104 -3.85 29.04 9.61
CA GLY A 104 -3.03 29.21 10.82
C GLY A 104 -2.19 27.98 11.11
N ILE A 105 -1.57 27.41 10.07
CA ILE A 105 -0.69 26.23 10.17
C ILE A 105 0.70 26.70 10.61
N ASP A 106 1.31 26.00 11.57
CA ASP A 106 2.64 26.37 12.10
C ASP A 106 3.78 25.72 11.32
N ALA A 107 3.58 24.52 10.76
CA ALA A 107 4.55 23.94 9.84
C ALA A 107 3.90 23.19 8.67
N VAL A 108 4.52 23.31 7.50
CA VAL A 108 4.11 22.64 6.27
C VAL A 108 5.30 21.85 5.72
N LEU A 109 5.14 20.54 5.55
CA LEU A 109 6.20 19.66 5.06
C LEU A 109 5.77 18.92 3.80
N GLY A 110 6.55 19.03 2.73
CA GLY A 110 6.36 18.24 1.53
C GLY A 110 6.62 16.74 1.78
N PRO A 111 6.14 15.83 0.91
CA PRO A 111 6.29 14.40 1.11
C PRO A 111 7.76 13.92 1.16
N ARG A 112 8.68 14.69 0.57
CA ARG A 112 10.13 14.40 0.59
C ARG A 112 10.86 14.87 1.86
N ARG A 113 10.17 15.64 2.71
CA ARG A 113 10.76 16.35 3.85
C ARG A 113 10.20 15.88 5.20
N ILE A 114 9.34 14.86 5.25
CA ILE A 114 8.70 14.38 6.49
C ILE A 114 9.70 13.99 7.59
N ALA A 115 10.92 13.57 7.23
CA ALA A 115 11.98 13.25 8.19
C ALA A 115 12.44 14.48 8.99
N LEU A 116 12.21 15.69 8.48
CA LEU A 116 12.51 16.95 9.14
C LEU A 116 11.42 17.38 10.14
N LEU A 117 10.36 16.59 10.32
CA LEU A 117 9.24 16.93 11.21
C LEU A 117 9.69 17.35 12.62
N PRO A 118 10.60 16.64 13.33
CA PRO A 118 11.05 17.08 14.65
C PRO A 118 11.71 18.46 14.66
N ASP A 119 12.49 18.77 13.62
CA ASP A 119 13.14 20.07 13.48
C ASP A 119 12.13 21.17 13.17
N ALA A 120 11.22 20.92 12.23
CA ALA A 120 10.17 21.85 11.86
C ALA A 120 9.24 22.19 13.03
N VAL A 121 8.88 21.20 13.86
CA VAL A 121 8.05 21.39 15.06
C VAL A 121 8.74 22.29 16.10
N ARG A 122 10.05 22.14 16.27
CA ARG A 122 10.85 23.00 17.17
C ARG A 122 10.95 24.42 16.64
N ARG A 123 11.27 24.59 15.36
CA ARG A 123 11.43 25.91 14.73
C ARG A 123 10.11 26.68 14.63
N CYS A 124 8.98 25.98 14.51
CA CYS A 124 7.67 26.62 14.44
C CYS A 124 7.15 27.20 15.76
N GLU A 125 7.95 27.15 16.83
CA GLU A 125 7.67 27.88 18.08
C GLU A 125 7.91 29.39 17.92
N GLU A 126 8.80 29.79 17.00
CA GLU A 126 9.14 31.19 16.75
C GLU A 126 8.34 31.75 15.56
N GLU A 127 8.35 31.04 14.42
CA GLU A 127 7.71 31.47 13.18
C GLU A 127 7.21 30.28 12.33
N PRO A 128 6.19 30.46 11.48
CA PRO A 128 5.72 29.38 10.61
C PRO A 128 6.82 28.81 9.71
N VAL A 129 6.92 27.47 9.64
CA VAL A 129 7.95 26.75 8.87
C VAL A 129 7.37 26.16 7.59
N ILE A 130 8.07 26.30 6.47
CA ILE A 130 7.73 25.65 5.20
C ILE A 130 8.94 24.86 4.72
N GLU A 131 8.84 23.53 4.74
CA GLU A 131 9.89 22.59 4.31
C GLU A 131 9.42 21.82 3.07
N ILE A 132 9.73 22.35 1.89
CA ILE A 132 9.40 21.73 0.59
C ILE A 132 10.66 21.70 -0.24
N GLY A 133 10.89 20.59 -0.94
CA GLY A 133 11.99 20.51 -1.90
C GLY A 133 12.05 19.17 -2.61
N GLU A 134 12.89 19.13 -3.65
CA GLU A 134 13.04 17.96 -4.52
C GLU A 134 13.94 16.87 -3.94
N GLU A 135 14.87 17.23 -3.06
CA GLU A 135 15.73 16.27 -2.38
C GLU A 135 14.92 15.43 -1.40
N TRP A 136 15.08 14.11 -1.49
CA TRP A 136 14.47 13.19 -0.54
C TRP A 136 15.33 13.07 0.72
N VAL A 137 14.80 13.56 1.83
CA VAL A 137 15.40 13.34 3.16
C VAL A 137 14.93 11.99 3.67
N ILE A 138 15.80 10.99 3.55
CA ILE A 138 15.53 9.63 4.00
C ILE A 138 15.52 9.62 5.54
N PRO A 139 14.49 9.07 6.20
CA PRO A 139 14.48 8.90 7.65
C PRO A 139 15.68 8.06 8.12
N PRO A 140 16.16 8.26 9.35
CA PRO A 140 17.22 7.42 9.92
C PRO A 140 16.86 5.93 9.86
N ASP A 141 17.85 5.10 9.55
CA ASP A 141 17.71 3.67 9.33
C ASP A 141 17.10 2.90 10.52
N ASP A 142 17.29 3.41 11.73
CA ASP A 142 16.80 2.81 12.97
C ASP A 142 15.34 3.21 13.29
N VAL A 143 14.68 4.05 12.48
CA VAL A 143 13.26 4.39 12.61
C VAL A 143 12.40 3.24 12.07
N ALA A 144 11.67 2.56 12.96
CA ALA A 144 10.73 1.52 12.56
C ALA A 144 9.35 2.12 12.23
N ALA A 145 8.74 1.70 11.11
CA ALA A 145 7.42 2.15 10.66
C ALA A 145 6.41 0.98 10.59
N PRO A 146 5.86 0.52 11.74
CA PRO A 146 4.88 -0.56 11.76
C PRO A 146 3.64 -0.25 10.90
N TYR A 147 3.17 -1.23 10.11
CA TYR A 147 1.82 -1.19 9.53
C TYR A 147 0.82 -1.83 10.48
N ILE A 148 1.08 -3.09 10.87
CA ILE A 148 0.42 -3.77 11.99
C ILE A 148 1.51 -4.01 13.04
N PRO A 149 1.43 -3.35 14.22
CA PRO A 149 2.48 -3.39 15.23
C PRO A 149 2.97 -4.81 15.57
N GLY A 150 4.25 -5.07 15.25
CA GLY A 150 4.92 -6.35 15.47
C GLY A 150 4.39 -7.51 14.64
N LEU A 151 3.73 -7.25 13.51
CA LEU A 151 3.25 -8.28 12.58
C LEU A 151 3.73 -8.01 11.15
N SER A 152 3.32 -6.88 10.59
CA SER A 152 3.59 -6.49 9.20
C SER A 152 4.08 -5.04 9.17
N ALA A 153 5.08 -4.76 8.34
CA ALA A 153 5.68 -3.43 8.22
C ALA A 153 5.75 -2.99 6.76
N TYR A 154 5.67 -1.68 6.53
CA TYR A 154 5.93 -1.08 5.23
C TYR A 154 7.37 -0.61 5.16
N VAL A 155 8.06 -0.95 4.06
CA VAL A 155 9.43 -0.51 3.78
C VAL A 155 9.41 0.29 2.50
N THR A 156 9.62 1.60 2.59
CA THR A 156 9.65 2.47 1.41
C THR A 156 10.97 2.30 0.68
N VAL A 157 10.96 1.67 -0.49
CA VAL A 157 12.19 1.34 -1.26
C VAL A 157 12.54 2.39 -2.30
N MET A 158 11.57 3.24 -2.66
CA MET A 158 11.75 4.36 -3.57
C MET A 158 10.69 5.44 -3.34
N GLN A 159 10.97 6.67 -3.75
CA GLN A 159 10.03 7.78 -3.73
C GLN A 159 9.94 8.46 -5.09
N GLY A 160 8.77 9.03 -5.41
CA GLY A 160 8.53 9.74 -6.66
C GLY A 160 8.18 8.81 -7.82
N CYS A 161 7.86 9.40 -8.97
CA CYS A 161 7.51 8.66 -10.17
C CYS A 161 7.92 9.45 -11.42
N SER A 162 8.67 8.81 -12.32
CA SER A 162 9.12 9.42 -13.57
C SER A 162 8.20 9.11 -14.77
N ASN A 163 7.09 8.39 -14.55
CA ASN A 163 6.08 8.17 -15.56
C ASN A 163 5.26 9.45 -15.79
N ARG A 164 4.93 9.73 -17.05
CA ARG A 164 4.16 10.91 -17.47
C ARG A 164 2.72 10.56 -17.82
N CYS A 165 2.06 9.75 -16.98
CA CYS A 165 0.66 9.40 -17.18
C CYS A 165 -0.19 10.67 -17.16
N SER A 166 -1.05 10.86 -18.17
CA SER A 166 -1.65 12.16 -18.42
C SER A 166 -2.60 12.63 -17.32
N PHE A 167 -3.16 11.70 -16.53
CA PHE A 167 -4.08 11.97 -15.42
C PHE A 167 -3.40 12.05 -14.04
N CYS A 168 -2.09 11.76 -13.95
CA CYS A 168 -1.45 11.52 -12.67
C CYS A 168 -0.74 12.78 -12.13
N VAL A 169 -1.05 13.15 -10.89
CA VAL A 169 -0.40 14.27 -10.17
C VAL A 169 0.87 13.85 -9.43
N VAL A 170 1.17 12.55 -9.32
CA VAL A 170 2.30 12.06 -8.51
C VAL A 170 3.63 12.70 -8.88
N PRO A 171 4.02 12.86 -10.17
CA PRO A 171 5.29 13.47 -10.51
C PRO A 171 5.45 14.90 -10.00
N SER A 172 4.38 15.72 -10.03
CA SER A 172 4.42 17.09 -9.54
C SER A 172 4.30 17.20 -8.02
N ARG A 173 3.75 16.19 -7.34
CA ARG A 173 3.62 16.18 -5.86
C ARG A 173 4.78 15.52 -5.15
N ARG A 174 5.40 14.50 -5.75
CA ARG A 174 6.44 13.66 -5.12
C ARG A 174 7.75 13.65 -5.89
N GLY A 175 7.89 14.43 -6.95
CA GLY A 175 9.13 14.55 -7.73
C GLY A 175 9.47 13.31 -8.56
N ALA A 176 10.65 13.36 -9.20
CA ALA A 176 11.19 12.28 -10.02
C ALA A 176 11.51 11.03 -9.18
N ALA A 177 11.45 9.84 -9.79
CA ALA A 177 11.75 8.60 -9.07
C ALA A 177 13.18 8.61 -8.51
N THR A 178 13.33 8.20 -7.25
CA THR A 178 14.61 8.01 -6.56
C THR A 178 14.55 6.70 -5.79
N SER A 179 15.42 5.75 -6.14
CA SER A 179 15.50 4.43 -5.49
C SER A 179 16.52 4.42 -4.34
N ARG A 180 16.22 3.69 -3.26
CA ARG A 180 17.19 3.44 -2.18
C ARG A 180 18.14 2.31 -2.55
N PRO A 181 19.40 2.32 -2.07
CA PRO A 181 20.31 1.18 -2.20
C PRO A 181 19.73 -0.12 -1.62
N ILE A 182 20.04 -1.25 -2.26
CA ILE A 182 19.57 -2.58 -1.84
C ILE A 182 20.04 -2.90 -0.43
N GLU A 183 21.30 -2.57 -0.11
CA GLU A 183 21.94 -2.87 1.16
C GLU A 183 21.24 -2.17 2.33
N ALA A 184 20.81 -0.93 2.12
CA ALA A 184 20.04 -0.16 3.11
C ALA A 184 18.66 -0.79 3.35
N ILE A 185 17.97 -1.21 2.28
CA ILE A 185 16.67 -1.88 2.37
C ILE A 185 16.79 -3.23 3.08
N VAL A 186 17.79 -4.04 2.72
CA VAL A 186 18.08 -5.32 3.38
C VAL A 186 18.41 -5.11 4.85
N GLY A 187 19.18 -4.08 5.19
CA GLY A 187 19.48 -3.70 6.57
C GLY A 187 18.22 -3.36 7.38
N GLU A 188 17.28 -2.61 6.80
CA GLU A 188 15.99 -2.30 7.42
C GLU A 188 15.13 -3.54 7.62
N VAL A 189 15.04 -4.42 6.61
CA VAL A 189 14.29 -5.69 6.73
C VAL A 189 14.87 -6.57 7.84
N ARG A 190 16.21 -6.68 7.96
CA ARG A 190 16.86 -7.43 9.05
C ARG A 190 16.53 -6.86 10.45
N ARG A 191 16.43 -5.54 10.58
CA ARG A 191 16.01 -4.91 11.85
C ARG A 191 14.55 -5.26 12.19
N LEU A 192 13.66 -5.25 11.18
CA LEU A 192 12.27 -5.66 11.36
C LEU A 192 12.15 -7.15 11.73
N GLU A 193 12.97 -8.01 11.15
CA GLU A 193 13.05 -9.42 11.56
C GLU A 193 13.47 -9.58 13.03
N ALA A 194 14.53 -8.88 13.43
CA ALA A 194 15.00 -8.91 14.82
C ALA A 194 13.94 -8.39 15.80
N ALA A 195 13.07 -7.48 15.35
CA ALA A 195 11.91 -6.99 16.10
C ALA A 195 10.68 -7.92 16.04
N GLY A 196 10.78 -9.08 15.38
CA GLY A 196 9.75 -10.12 15.35
C GLY A 196 8.65 -9.94 14.29
N TYR A 197 8.83 -9.05 13.31
CA TYR A 197 7.90 -8.92 12.21
C TYR A 197 7.91 -10.18 11.33
N ARG A 198 6.73 -10.53 10.80
CA ARG A 198 6.51 -11.75 10.01
C ARG A 198 6.26 -11.47 8.53
N GLU A 199 6.00 -10.21 8.20
CA GLU A 199 5.77 -9.76 6.83
C GLU A 199 6.33 -8.35 6.63
N VAL A 200 6.89 -8.11 5.45
CA VAL A 200 7.19 -6.76 4.96
C VAL A 200 6.49 -6.54 3.63
N THR A 201 6.00 -5.32 3.42
CA THR A 201 5.52 -4.87 2.11
C THR A 201 6.42 -3.74 1.62
N LEU A 202 7.16 -4.00 0.54
CA LEU A 202 8.00 -3.02 -0.13
C LEU A 202 7.11 -2.03 -0.89
N LEU A 203 7.29 -0.73 -0.63
CA LEU A 203 6.48 0.35 -1.18
C LEU A 203 7.28 1.30 -2.08
N GLY A 204 6.60 1.77 -3.12
CA GLY A 204 7.00 2.90 -3.96
C GLY A 204 5.75 3.56 -4.54
N GLN A 205 5.90 4.61 -5.36
CA GLN A 205 4.79 5.10 -6.20
C GLN A 205 4.67 4.31 -7.51
N ASN A 206 5.78 3.78 -8.01
CA ASN A 206 5.84 2.81 -9.10
C ASN A 206 7.02 1.87 -8.85
N ILE A 207 6.80 0.85 -8.03
CA ILE A 207 7.89 -0.04 -7.58
C ILE A 207 8.57 -0.78 -8.73
N SER A 208 7.86 -1.04 -9.84
CA SER A 208 8.42 -1.68 -11.03
C SER A 208 9.46 -0.80 -11.75
N TYR A 209 9.52 0.49 -11.43
CA TYR A 209 10.55 1.42 -11.92
C TYR A 209 11.84 1.38 -11.09
N TYR A 210 11.88 0.65 -9.97
CA TYR A 210 13.05 0.61 -9.09
C TYR A 210 14.36 0.38 -9.86
N GLY A 211 15.33 1.25 -9.59
CA GLY A 211 16.68 1.31 -10.17
C GLY A 211 16.79 1.73 -11.63
N ARG A 212 15.67 2.03 -12.30
CA ARG A 212 15.67 2.63 -13.65
C ARG A 212 16.00 4.13 -13.62
N ASP A 213 15.97 4.76 -12.45
CA ASP A 213 16.43 6.13 -12.21
C ASP A 213 17.97 6.27 -12.13
N GLY A 214 18.70 5.15 -12.15
CA GLY A 214 20.17 5.15 -12.18
C GLY A 214 20.86 5.24 -10.82
N SER A 215 20.11 5.51 -9.74
CA SER A 215 20.63 5.65 -8.37
C SER A 215 21.28 4.40 -7.77
N VAL A 216 20.97 3.21 -8.29
CA VAL A 216 21.42 1.92 -7.73
C VAL A 216 22.18 1.06 -8.75
N GLY A 217 23.00 1.70 -9.58
CA GLY A 217 23.99 0.98 -10.40
C GLY A 217 23.41 0.00 -11.43
N GLY A 218 22.18 0.23 -11.89
CA GLY A 218 21.52 -0.62 -12.89
C GLY A 218 20.75 -1.81 -12.33
N ALA A 219 20.70 -1.99 -11.00
CA ALA A 219 19.80 -2.96 -10.38
C ALA A 219 18.33 -2.71 -10.77
N ARG A 220 17.51 -3.76 -10.68
CA ARG A 220 16.07 -3.74 -10.98
C ARG A 220 15.28 -4.27 -9.80
N LEU A 221 13.96 -4.10 -9.85
CA LEU A 221 13.06 -4.61 -8.80
C LEU A 221 13.31 -6.08 -8.47
N ILE A 222 13.57 -6.91 -9.48
CA ILE A 222 13.80 -8.34 -9.23
C ILE A 222 15.08 -8.60 -8.43
N ASP A 223 16.13 -7.81 -8.66
CA ASP A 223 17.39 -7.92 -7.91
C ASP A 223 17.19 -7.54 -6.44
N LEU A 224 16.35 -6.53 -6.18
CA LEU A 224 15.96 -6.16 -4.83
C LEU A 224 15.17 -7.29 -4.15
N LEU A 225 14.18 -7.87 -4.84
CA LEU A 225 13.39 -8.97 -4.29
C LEU A 225 14.26 -10.20 -3.99
N GLU A 226 15.16 -10.57 -4.91
CA GLU A 226 16.14 -11.64 -4.71
C GLU A 226 17.08 -11.36 -3.53
N ALA A 227 17.56 -10.12 -3.39
CA ALA A 227 18.42 -9.74 -2.29
C ALA A 227 17.70 -9.83 -0.94
N VAL A 228 16.47 -9.32 -0.83
CA VAL A 228 15.68 -9.44 0.41
C VAL A 228 15.37 -10.91 0.70
N ASP A 229 14.95 -11.71 -0.28
CA ASP A 229 14.64 -13.12 -0.09
C ASP A 229 15.86 -13.94 0.40
N ARG A 230 17.03 -13.72 -0.20
CA ARG A 230 18.26 -14.48 0.09
C ARG A 230 19.05 -14.00 1.30
N GLN A 231 19.05 -12.70 1.57
CA GLN A 231 19.91 -12.09 2.60
C GLN A 231 19.21 -11.87 3.93
N THR A 232 17.94 -12.26 4.02
CA THR A 232 17.09 -12.05 5.19
C THR A 232 16.31 -13.35 5.51
N THR A 233 15.64 -13.39 6.65
CA THR A 233 14.82 -14.54 7.08
C THR A 233 13.32 -14.23 7.09
N MET A 234 12.93 -13.09 6.52
CA MET A 234 11.57 -12.56 6.53
C MET A 234 10.61 -13.57 5.91
N PRO A 235 9.62 -14.09 6.68
CA PRO A 235 8.77 -15.16 6.19
C PRO A 235 7.90 -14.78 4.99
N ARG A 236 7.48 -13.52 4.91
CA ARG A 236 6.64 -13.01 3.82
C ARG A 236 7.13 -11.66 3.32
N ILE A 237 7.39 -11.59 2.02
CA ILE A 237 7.78 -10.37 1.32
C ILE A 237 6.67 -10.06 0.31
N ARG A 238 6.11 -8.86 0.40
CA ARG A 238 5.16 -8.32 -0.56
C ARG A 238 5.73 -7.08 -1.22
N PHE A 239 5.13 -6.68 -2.33
CA PHE A 239 5.35 -5.38 -2.91
C PHE A 239 4.04 -4.88 -3.53
N ALA A 240 3.90 -3.58 -3.68
CA ALA A 240 2.72 -2.97 -4.28
C ALA A 240 3.11 -1.83 -5.23
N THR A 241 2.15 -1.37 -6.04
CA THR A 241 2.30 -0.27 -7.03
C THR A 241 3.11 -0.64 -8.30
N SER A 242 2.80 -1.79 -8.90
CA SER A 242 3.45 -2.17 -10.16
C SER A 242 2.92 -1.41 -11.37
N HIS A 243 3.62 -1.51 -12.50
CA HIS A 243 3.20 -0.88 -13.74
C HIS A 243 3.52 -1.80 -14.95
N PRO A 244 2.54 -2.13 -15.81
CA PRO A 244 2.72 -3.12 -16.89
C PRO A 244 3.94 -2.87 -17.81
N ALA A 245 4.23 -1.60 -18.14
CA ALA A 245 5.38 -1.25 -18.97
C ALA A 245 6.76 -1.74 -18.46
N TYR A 246 6.88 -2.09 -17.17
CA TYR A 246 8.15 -2.51 -16.58
C TYR A 246 8.16 -3.98 -16.14
N ILE A 247 7.13 -4.74 -16.49
CA ILE A 247 7.08 -6.19 -16.29
C ILE A 247 7.63 -6.88 -17.54
N ASP A 248 8.93 -7.15 -17.50
CA ASP A 248 9.67 -7.84 -18.55
C ASP A 248 9.88 -9.33 -18.20
N HIS A 249 10.37 -10.12 -19.16
CA HIS A 249 10.62 -11.55 -18.95
C HIS A 249 11.65 -11.83 -17.85
N ARG A 250 12.57 -10.90 -17.57
CA ARG A 250 13.53 -11.05 -16.46
C ARG A 250 12.79 -11.01 -15.13
N PHE A 251 11.90 -10.04 -14.95
CA PHE A 251 11.04 -9.98 -13.76
C PHE A 251 10.18 -11.24 -13.63
N LEU A 252 9.47 -11.65 -14.69
CA LEU A 252 8.55 -12.79 -14.65
C LEU A 252 9.27 -14.10 -14.27
N ARG A 253 10.44 -14.38 -14.86
CA ARG A 253 11.23 -15.56 -14.53
C ARG A 253 11.82 -15.53 -13.12
N GLY A 254 12.31 -14.37 -12.67
CA GLY A 254 12.86 -14.26 -11.33
C GLY A 254 11.77 -14.42 -10.27
N PHE A 255 10.66 -13.70 -10.44
CA PHE A 255 9.59 -13.64 -9.45
C PHE A 255 8.97 -15.00 -9.17
N THR A 256 8.88 -15.89 -10.17
CA THR A 256 8.29 -17.23 -10.00
C THR A 256 9.15 -18.16 -9.14
N SER A 257 10.46 -17.90 -8.99
CA SER A 257 11.37 -18.71 -8.19
C SER A 257 11.50 -18.26 -6.72
N LEU A 258 10.93 -17.11 -6.36
CA LEU A 258 11.03 -16.54 -5.02
C LEU A 258 9.87 -17.02 -4.13
N GLU A 259 10.13 -17.96 -3.21
CA GLU A 259 9.10 -18.60 -2.39
C GLU A 259 8.55 -17.71 -1.27
N ARG A 260 9.39 -16.85 -0.67
CA ARG A 260 8.97 -15.92 0.39
C ARG A 260 8.34 -14.65 -0.20
N VAL A 261 8.56 -14.39 -1.50
CA VAL A 261 7.85 -13.32 -2.20
C VAL A 261 6.47 -13.82 -2.58
N MET A 262 5.47 -13.23 -1.93
CA MET A 262 4.10 -13.71 -1.94
C MET A 262 3.48 -13.71 -3.35
N PRO A 263 2.66 -14.73 -3.69
CA PRO A 263 2.01 -14.91 -4.98
C PRO A 263 0.83 -13.93 -5.17
N HIS A 264 1.12 -12.64 -5.11
CA HIS A 264 0.17 -11.56 -5.34
C HIS A 264 0.83 -10.47 -6.20
N LEU A 265 0.23 -10.17 -7.35
CA LEU A 265 0.69 -9.12 -8.26
C LEU A 265 -0.45 -8.12 -8.49
N HIS A 266 -0.30 -6.93 -7.93
CA HIS A 266 -1.20 -5.82 -8.22
C HIS A 266 -0.66 -5.01 -9.40
N LEU A 267 -1.33 -5.11 -10.55
CA LEU A 267 -0.88 -4.61 -11.84
C LEU A 267 -1.94 -3.69 -12.50
N PRO A 268 -1.99 -2.39 -12.16
CA PRO A 268 -2.92 -1.41 -12.70
C PRO A 268 -2.88 -1.26 -14.23
N VAL A 269 -3.94 -1.72 -14.91
CA VAL A 269 -4.11 -1.60 -16.37
C VAL A 269 -4.71 -0.26 -16.75
N GLN A 270 -5.58 0.30 -15.91
CA GLN A 270 -6.34 1.54 -16.07
C GLN A 270 -7.46 1.47 -17.11
N SER A 271 -7.22 0.96 -18.32
CA SER A 271 -8.24 0.79 -19.36
C SER A 271 -7.92 -0.43 -20.24
N GLY A 272 -8.92 -1.02 -20.90
CA GLY A 272 -8.71 -2.04 -21.93
C GLY A 272 -8.75 -1.51 -23.36
N SER A 273 -9.01 -0.22 -23.57
CA SER A 273 -8.88 0.40 -24.90
C SER A 273 -7.46 0.90 -25.13
N ASP A 274 -6.81 0.43 -26.19
CA ASP A 274 -5.48 0.91 -26.59
C ASP A 274 -5.48 2.41 -26.92
N ARG A 275 -6.61 2.94 -27.43
CA ARG A 275 -6.78 4.37 -27.70
C ARG A 275 -6.75 5.17 -26.40
N ILE A 276 -7.47 4.72 -25.38
CA ILE A 276 -7.50 5.35 -24.05
C ILE A 276 -6.17 5.15 -23.32
N LEU A 277 -5.54 3.97 -23.39
CA LEU A 277 -4.20 3.73 -22.83
C LEU A 277 -3.15 4.67 -23.44
N LYS A 278 -3.24 4.94 -24.74
CA LYS A 278 -2.40 5.92 -25.43
C LYS A 278 -2.67 7.35 -24.95
N ALA A 279 -3.94 7.76 -24.82
CA ALA A 279 -4.32 9.06 -24.28
C ALA A 279 -3.87 9.24 -22.82
N MET A 280 -3.92 8.17 -22.04
CA MET A 280 -3.39 8.07 -20.67
C MET A 280 -1.86 8.06 -20.59
N ARG A 281 -1.15 7.92 -21.72
CA ARG A 281 0.32 7.78 -21.82
C ARG A 281 0.86 6.60 -21.01
N ARG A 282 0.24 5.44 -21.13
CA ARG A 282 0.61 4.23 -20.38
C ARG A 282 1.82 3.49 -20.95
N GLY A 283 2.09 3.60 -22.25
CA GLY A 283 3.26 2.98 -22.88
C GLY A 283 3.19 1.46 -23.00
N TYR A 284 1.99 0.88 -22.93
CA TYR A 284 1.69 -0.53 -23.16
C TYR A 284 0.28 -0.66 -23.75
N SER A 285 -0.04 -1.83 -24.29
CA SER A 285 -1.37 -2.18 -24.83
C SER A 285 -2.14 -3.13 -23.91
N ALA A 286 -3.45 -3.21 -24.12
CA ALA A 286 -4.37 -4.20 -23.57
C ALA A 286 -3.87 -5.62 -23.80
N ARG A 287 -3.40 -5.90 -25.03
CA ARG A 287 -2.79 -7.18 -25.39
C ARG A 287 -1.58 -7.50 -24.52
N ARG A 288 -0.65 -6.55 -24.35
CA ARG A 288 0.54 -6.77 -23.52
C ARG A 288 0.18 -7.06 -22.07
N PHE A 289 -0.86 -6.41 -21.54
CA PHE A 289 -1.36 -6.72 -20.19
C PHE A 289 -1.84 -8.17 -20.09
N LEU A 290 -2.68 -8.63 -21.03
CA LEU A 290 -3.17 -10.01 -21.03
C LEU A 290 -2.03 -11.04 -21.16
N GLU A 291 -1.04 -10.77 -22.01
CA GLU A 291 0.16 -11.62 -22.13
C GLU A 291 0.92 -11.74 -20.81
N ILE A 292 1.09 -10.64 -20.05
CA ILE A 292 1.72 -10.68 -18.72
C ILE A 292 0.91 -11.57 -17.76
N VAL A 293 -0.42 -11.43 -17.76
CA VAL A 293 -1.31 -12.20 -16.88
C VAL A 293 -1.26 -13.70 -17.21
N GLU A 294 -1.24 -14.04 -18.49
CA GLU A 294 -1.14 -15.42 -18.96
C GLU A 294 0.23 -16.04 -18.62
N GLU A 295 1.33 -15.34 -18.91
CA GLU A 295 2.69 -15.81 -18.65
C GLU A 295 2.89 -16.06 -17.14
N ILE A 296 2.45 -15.13 -16.28
CA ILE A 296 2.64 -15.29 -14.84
C ILE A 296 1.77 -16.40 -14.24
N ARG A 297 0.54 -16.57 -14.72
CA ARG A 297 -0.35 -17.65 -14.24
C ARG A 297 0.12 -19.02 -14.70
N SER A 298 0.70 -19.10 -15.90
CA SER A 298 1.29 -20.35 -16.40
C SER A 298 2.50 -20.76 -15.56
N ALA A 299 3.33 -19.80 -15.14
CA ALA A 299 4.52 -20.07 -14.34
C ALA A 299 4.25 -20.19 -12.83
N ARG A 300 3.19 -19.55 -12.32
CA ARG A 300 2.80 -19.56 -10.90
C ARG A 300 1.26 -19.65 -10.77
N PRO A 301 0.67 -20.86 -10.88
CA PRO A 301 -0.78 -21.05 -11.00
C PRO A 301 -1.62 -20.50 -9.82
N ASP A 302 -1.04 -20.46 -8.63
CA ASP A 302 -1.66 -19.97 -7.40
C ASP A 302 -1.74 -18.44 -7.31
N ILE A 303 -1.05 -17.71 -8.20
CA ILE A 303 -0.96 -16.25 -8.15
C ILE A 303 -2.34 -15.56 -8.19
N ALA A 304 -2.52 -14.59 -7.30
CA ALA A 304 -3.59 -13.62 -7.41
C ALA A 304 -3.14 -12.39 -8.20
N VAL A 305 -3.85 -12.07 -9.27
CA VAL A 305 -3.63 -10.86 -10.05
C VAL A 305 -4.76 -9.88 -9.78
N THR A 306 -4.42 -8.70 -9.26
CA THR A 306 -5.38 -7.61 -9.07
C THR A 306 -4.99 -6.39 -9.90
N THR A 307 -5.93 -5.48 -10.18
CA THR A 307 -5.65 -4.31 -11.03
C THR A 307 -6.42 -3.07 -10.58
N ASP A 308 -6.22 -1.96 -11.28
CA ASP A 308 -7.04 -0.76 -11.19
C ASP A 308 -7.63 -0.45 -12.56
N PHE A 309 -8.88 0.02 -12.56
CA PHE A 309 -9.56 0.59 -13.72
C PHE A 309 -9.96 2.04 -13.45
N ILE A 310 -9.86 2.88 -14.48
CA ILE A 310 -10.42 4.23 -14.52
C ILE A 310 -11.49 4.27 -15.60
N THR A 311 -12.74 4.54 -15.22
CA THR A 311 -13.87 4.64 -16.15
C THR A 311 -14.20 6.08 -16.49
N GLY A 312 -14.64 6.30 -17.72
CA GLY A 312 -15.06 7.61 -18.22
C GLY A 312 -13.94 8.64 -18.22
N PHE A 313 -12.75 8.21 -18.61
CA PHE A 313 -11.66 9.13 -18.96
C PHE A 313 -12.14 10.09 -20.05
N ASP A 314 -11.60 11.31 -20.10
CA ASP A 314 -12.05 12.30 -21.10
C ASP A 314 -11.88 11.75 -22.52
N GLY A 315 -12.95 11.88 -23.30
CA GLY A 315 -13.04 11.31 -24.64
C GLY A 315 -13.33 9.80 -24.71
N GLU A 316 -13.57 9.08 -23.60
CA GLU A 316 -13.91 7.65 -23.60
C GLU A 316 -15.29 7.38 -24.22
N THR A 317 -15.30 6.67 -25.34
CA THR A 317 -16.53 6.29 -26.04
C THR A 317 -17.10 4.99 -25.47
N GLU A 318 -18.31 4.62 -25.91
CA GLU A 318 -18.87 3.32 -25.56
C GLU A 318 -18.04 2.14 -26.08
N ALA A 319 -17.47 2.25 -27.29
CA ALA A 319 -16.61 1.21 -27.85
C ALA A 319 -15.36 0.97 -26.96
N ASP A 320 -14.72 2.04 -26.49
CA ASP A 320 -13.53 1.91 -25.62
C ASP A 320 -13.86 1.26 -24.27
N PHE A 321 -15.06 1.55 -23.75
CA PHE A 321 -15.52 0.92 -22.52
C PHE A 321 -15.83 -0.56 -22.75
N ARG A 322 -16.39 -0.93 -23.91
CA ARG A 322 -16.61 -2.34 -24.27
C ARG A 322 -15.30 -3.12 -24.42
N ASP A 323 -14.25 -2.50 -24.97
CA ASP A 323 -12.89 -3.10 -24.96
C ASP A 323 -12.38 -3.33 -23.53
N THR A 324 -12.67 -2.40 -22.61
CA THR A 324 -12.31 -2.54 -21.19
C THR A 324 -13.06 -3.68 -20.50
N VAL A 325 -14.36 -3.83 -20.79
CA VAL A 325 -15.18 -4.96 -20.34
C VAL A 325 -14.64 -6.28 -20.88
N GLU A 326 -14.28 -6.34 -22.16
CA GLU A 326 -13.74 -7.54 -22.79
C GLU A 326 -12.39 -7.94 -22.18
N LEU A 327 -11.49 -6.98 -21.94
CA LEU A 327 -10.23 -7.22 -21.25
C LEU A 327 -10.47 -7.78 -19.84
N ALA A 328 -11.37 -7.17 -19.08
CA ALA A 328 -11.67 -7.63 -17.72
C ALA A 328 -12.21 -9.08 -17.69
N ARG A 329 -13.05 -9.44 -18.66
CA ARG A 329 -13.54 -10.82 -18.82
C ARG A 329 -12.41 -11.79 -19.16
N LYS A 330 -11.59 -11.48 -20.17
CA LYS A 330 -10.46 -12.31 -20.60
C LYS A 330 -9.40 -12.48 -19.50
N ALA A 331 -9.17 -11.45 -18.71
CA ALA A 331 -8.16 -11.46 -17.66
C ALA A 331 -8.57 -12.27 -16.42
N GLU A 332 -9.85 -12.60 -16.22
CA GLU A 332 -10.37 -13.31 -15.04
C GLU A 332 -9.70 -12.88 -13.73
N LEU A 333 -9.77 -11.59 -13.39
CA LEU A 333 -8.97 -10.99 -12.31
C LEU A 333 -9.37 -11.53 -10.92
N ASP A 334 -8.40 -11.60 -10.01
CA ASP A 334 -8.64 -11.97 -8.60
C ASP A 334 -9.18 -10.77 -7.77
N GLY A 335 -9.34 -9.61 -8.39
CA GLY A 335 -9.90 -8.40 -7.80
C GLY A 335 -9.46 -7.13 -8.54
N ALA A 336 -10.18 -6.02 -8.34
CA ALA A 336 -9.79 -4.74 -8.91
C ALA A 336 -10.32 -3.57 -8.08
N TYR A 337 -9.62 -2.44 -8.12
CA TYR A 337 -10.21 -1.17 -7.73
C TYR A 337 -10.71 -0.44 -8.97
N VAL A 338 -11.97 -0.03 -8.97
CA VAL A 338 -12.60 0.67 -10.10
C VAL A 338 -12.94 2.08 -9.67
N PHE A 339 -12.34 3.05 -10.36
CA PHE A 339 -12.49 4.47 -10.05
C PHE A 339 -13.15 5.19 -11.22
N ALA A 340 -14.11 6.05 -10.94
CA ALA A 340 -14.55 7.03 -11.92
C ALA A 340 -13.43 8.04 -12.12
N TYR A 341 -13.14 8.40 -13.38
CA TYR A 341 -12.17 9.44 -13.68
C TYR A 341 -12.56 10.75 -12.97
N SER A 342 -11.57 11.35 -12.32
CA SER A 342 -11.66 12.63 -11.64
C SER A 342 -10.54 13.48 -12.20
N GLU A 343 -10.92 14.56 -12.87
CA GLU A 343 -9.98 15.57 -13.32
C GLU A 343 -9.17 16.10 -12.13
N ARG A 344 -7.90 16.39 -12.39
CA ARG A 344 -6.98 16.95 -11.41
C ARG A 344 -6.32 18.18 -12.02
N PRO A 345 -6.46 19.36 -11.40
CA PRO A 345 -5.82 20.57 -11.88
C PRO A 345 -4.31 20.37 -12.11
N GLY A 346 -3.81 20.91 -13.21
CA GLY A 346 -2.38 20.82 -13.58
C GLY A 346 -1.96 19.52 -14.25
N THR A 347 -2.86 18.54 -14.41
CA THR A 347 -2.56 17.32 -15.18
C THR A 347 -2.60 17.55 -16.68
N GLU A 348 -1.88 16.73 -17.43
CA GLU A 348 -1.86 16.82 -18.88
C GLU A 348 -3.23 16.56 -19.51
N ALA A 349 -3.99 15.62 -18.96
CA ALA A 349 -5.32 15.30 -19.45
C ALA A 349 -6.23 16.55 -19.47
N VAL A 350 -6.19 17.34 -18.39
CA VAL A 350 -6.90 18.61 -18.29
C VAL A 350 -6.33 19.65 -19.24
N ARG A 351 -5.00 19.81 -19.32
CA ARG A 351 -4.36 20.82 -20.18
C ARG A 351 -4.58 20.57 -21.68
N ALA A 352 -4.55 19.31 -22.09
CA ALA A 352 -4.67 18.93 -23.48
C ALA A 352 -6.12 18.84 -23.95
N GLY A 353 -7.11 18.88 -23.04
CA GLY A 353 -8.52 18.74 -23.37
C GLY A 353 -8.80 17.47 -24.17
N LEU A 354 -8.50 16.30 -23.59
CA LEU A 354 -8.42 15.00 -24.30
C LEU A 354 -9.77 14.43 -24.82
N GLY A 355 -10.79 15.28 -24.97
CA GLY A 355 -12.11 14.95 -25.49
C GLY A 355 -13.22 15.43 -24.56
N ASP A 356 -14.46 15.13 -24.94
CA ASP A 356 -15.62 15.53 -24.15
C ASP A 356 -15.66 14.74 -22.83
N PRO A 357 -15.98 15.41 -21.70
CA PRO A 357 -16.16 14.73 -20.43
C PRO A 357 -17.32 13.75 -20.49
N VAL A 358 -17.10 12.50 -20.06
CA VAL A 358 -18.18 11.53 -19.89
C VAL A 358 -19.08 11.94 -18.72
N PRO A 359 -20.42 11.96 -18.85
CA PRO A 359 -21.32 12.30 -17.74
C PRO A 359 -21.10 11.43 -16.49
N VAL A 360 -21.17 12.05 -15.31
CA VAL A 360 -20.89 11.39 -14.01
C VAL A 360 -21.73 10.15 -13.79
N GLU A 361 -23.00 10.14 -14.21
CA GLU A 361 -23.87 8.96 -14.06
C GLU A 361 -23.40 7.79 -14.92
N ILE A 362 -22.96 8.04 -16.16
CA ILE A 362 -22.35 7.02 -17.03
C ILE A 362 -21.05 6.50 -16.40
N ARG A 363 -20.20 7.38 -15.82
CA ARG A 363 -18.96 6.93 -15.12
C ARG A 363 -19.30 5.95 -14.00
N LYS A 364 -20.33 6.25 -13.19
CA LYS A 364 -20.79 5.39 -12.09
C LYS A 364 -21.37 4.08 -12.58
N GLU A 365 -22.18 4.09 -13.63
CA GLU A 365 -22.73 2.88 -14.25
C GLU A 365 -21.62 1.95 -14.75
N ARG A 366 -20.65 2.51 -15.49
CA ARG A 366 -19.45 1.80 -15.95
C ARG A 366 -18.64 1.21 -14.80
N CYS A 367 -18.50 1.94 -13.68
CA CYS A 367 -17.86 1.40 -12.48
C CYS A 367 -18.58 0.16 -11.94
N ARG A 368 -19.92 0.22 -11.82
CA ARG A 368 -20.73 -0.90 -11.31
C ARG A 368 -20.63 -2.11 -12.23
N GLU A 369 -20.69 -1.90 -13.54
CA GLU A 369 -20.57 -2.97 -14.52
C GLU A 369 -19.21 -3.68 -14.44
N LEU A 370 -18.10 -2.93 -14.42
CA LEU A 370 -16.77 -3.53 -14.29
C LEU A 370 -16.57 -4.25 -12.95
N LEU A 371 -17.10 -3.69 -11.84
CA LEU A 371 -17.03 -4.37 -10.55
C LEU A 371 -17.75 -5.72 -10.59
N ALA A 372 -18.93 -5.81 -11.21
CA ALA A 372 -19.65 -7.07 -11.34
C ALA A 372 -18.87 -8.12 -12.15
N ILE A 373 -18.21 -7.71 -13.24
CA ILE A 373 -17.36 -8.60 -14.06
C ILE A 373 -16.14 -9.09 -13.26
N VAL A 374 -15.49 -8.19 -12.53
CA VAL A 374 -14.34 -8.53 -11.69
C VAL A 374 -14.76 -9.45 -10.54
N GLU A 375 -15.94 -9.24 -9.94
CA GLU A 375 -16.50 -10.13 -8.93
C GLU A 375 -16.76 -11.54 -9.46
N GLU A 376 -17.27 -11.65 -10.70
CA GLU A 376 -17.43 -12.93 -11.39
C GLU A 376 -16.08 -13.63 -11.59
N GLY A 377 -15.10 -12.93 -12.16
CA GLY A 377 -13.73 -13.44 -12.34
C GLY A 377 -13.10 -13.88 -11.02
N ALA A 378 -13.20 -13.05 -9.98
CA ALA A 378 -12.67 -13.36 -8.66
C ALA A 378 -13.35 -14.58 -8.05
N ARG A 379 -14.67 -14.72 -8.19
CA ARG A 379 -15.43 -15.90 -7.73
C ARG A 379 -14.95 -17.17 -8.42
N ASN A 380 -14.80 -17.16 -9.74
CA ASN A 380 -14.34 -18.31 -10.52
C ASN A 380 -12.93 -18.72 -10.11
N ARG A 381 -12.03 -17.74 -10.03
CA ARG A 381 -10.66 -17.92 -9.57
C ARG A 381 -10.60 -18.49 -8.15
N ARG A 382 -11.44 -18.03 -7.21
CA ARG A 382 -11.45 -18.49 -5.82
C ARG A 382 -11.89 -19.95 -5.66
N GLN A 383 -12.63 -20.53 -6.60
CA GLN A 383 -13.09 -21.92 -6.45
C GLN A 383 -11.93 -22.90 -6.29
N ARG A 384 -10.75 -22.59 -6.85
CA ARG A 384 -9.52 -23.41 -6.68
C ARG A 384 -9.06 -23.53 -5.23
N GLU A 385 -9.43 -22.59 -4.37
CA GLU A 385 -9.03 -22.57 -2.96
C GLU A 385 -9.95 -23.45 -2.10
N ARG A 386 -11.14 -23.82 -2.59
CA ARG A 386 -12.09 -24.59 -1.78
C ARG A 386 -11.56 -26.01 -1.56
N GLY A 387 -11.56 -26.46 -0.31
CA GLY A 387 -11.08 -27.78 0.06
C GLY A 387 -9.55 -27.91 0.09
N THR A 388 -8.81 -26.80 -0.05
CA THR A 388 -7.35 -26.80 0.07
C THR A 388 -6.93 -26.34 1.47
N ILE A 389 -5.65 -26.57 1.81
CA ILE A 389 -5.01 -25.99 2.99
C ILE A 389 -4.22 -24.77 2.54
N THR A 390 -4.46 -23.62 3.18
CA THR A 390 -3.76 -22.37 2.89
C THR A 390 -3.03 -21.87 4.14
N GLU A 391 -1.84 -21.30 3.94
CA GLU A 391 -1.09 -20.66 5.02
C GLU A 391 -1.66 -19.27 5.32
N VAL A 392 -2.08 -19.03 6.56
CA VAL A 392 -2.66 -17.75 7.00
C VAL A 392 -1.75 -17.09 8.02
N LEU A 393 -1.36 -15.84 7.76
CA LEU A 393 -0.75 -14.99 8.77
C LEU A 393 -1.88 -14.40 9.62
N VAL A 394 -1.94 -14.79 10.89
CA VAL A 394 -2.99 -14.36 11.82
C VAL A 394 -2.75 -12.91 12.22
N GLU A 395 -3.71 -12.05 11.93
CA GLU A 395 -3.68 -10.62 12.28
C GLU A 395 -4.30 -10.39 13.65
N GLU A 396 -5.45 -11.02 13.86
CA GLU A 396 -6.23 -11.01 15.10
C GLU A 396 -6.84 -12.40 15.29
N PRO A 397 -7.26 -12.80 16.51
CA PRO A 397 -7.97 -14.05 16.69
C PRO A 397 -9.17 -14.15 15.74
N GLY A 398 -9.21 -15.23 14.96
CA GLY A 398 -10.23 -15.57 13.97
C GLY A 398 -10.11 -14.85 12.62
N ARG A 399 -9.04 -14.08 12.40
CA ARG A 399 -8.83 -13.33 11.17
C ARG A 399 -7.37 -13.23 10.78
N GLY A 400 -7.08 -13.48 9.51
CA GLY A 400 -5.76 -13.26 8.95
C GLY A 400 -5.78 -13.10 7.44
N ARG A 401 -4.60 -13.16 6.83
CA ARG A 401 -4.45 -13.11 5.38
C ARG A 401 -3.58 -14.25 4.86
N ASN A 402 -3.98 -14.82 3.74
CA ASN A 402 -3.22 -15.89 3.11
C ASN A 402 -2.05 -15.35 2.25
N ARG A 403 -1.34 -16.26 1.57
CA ARG A 403 -0.23 -15.92 0.67
C ARG A 403 -0.64 -14.95 -0.45
N GLN A 404 -1.83 -15.12 -1.03
CA GLN A 404 -2.38 -14.23 -2.07
C GLN A 404 -2.95 -12.89 -1.54
N ASN A 405 -2.78 -12.58 -0.26
CA ASN A 405 -3.34 -11.40 0.40
C ASN A 405 -4.87 -11.43 0.54
N ILE A 406 -5.49 -12.62 0.45
CA ILE A 406 -6.94 -12.79 0.61
C ILE A 406 -7.25 -12.85 2.11
N PRO A 407 -8.22 -12.06 2.61
CA PRO A 407 -8.74 -12.22 3.96
C PRO A 407 -9.26 -13.63 4.21
N VAL A 408 -8.86 -14.22 5.34
CA VAL A 408 -9.32 -15.53 5.79
C VAL A 408 -9.94 -15.40 7.17
N PHE A 409 -11.16 -15.90 7.31
CA PHE A 409 -11.89 -15.96 8.57
C PHE A 409 -11.95 -17.41 9.06
N PHE A 410 -11.67 -17.61 10.35
CA PHE A 410 -11.63 -18.94 10.98
C PHE A 410 -11.84 -18.79 12.48
N GLU A 411 -11.92 -19.89 13.23
CA GLU A 411 -12.03 -19.83 14.70
C GLU A 411 -10.66 -19.93 15.36
N GLY A 412 -10.40 -19.08 16.35
CA GLY A 412 -9.16 -19.10 17.15
C GLY A 412 -7.92 -18.53 16.46
N GLY A 413 -6.75 -19.10 16.73
CA GLY A 413 -5.47 -18.70 16.15
C GLY A 413 -4.71 -17.66 16.96
N VAL A 414 -3.39 -17.86 17.02
CA VAL A 414 -2.49 -16.98 17.76
C VAL A 414 -2.03 -15.85 16.85
N PRO A 415 -2.30 -14.56 17.18
CA PRO A 415 -1.80 -13.43 16.41
C PRO A 415 -0.30 -13.52 16.17
N LYS A 416 0.16 -13.08 15.00
CA LYS A 416 1.57 -13.11 14.58
C LYS A 416 2.16 -14.49 14.33
N ARG A 417 1.33 -15.54 14.28
CA ARG A 417 1.71 -16.85 13.76
C ARG A 417 1.21 -17.04 12.33
N ILE A 418 1.92 -17.91 11.61
CA ILE A 418 1.46 -18.42 10.32
C ILE A 418 0.91 -19.81 10.61
N CYS A 419 -0.36 -20.04 10.30
CA CYS A 419 -1.03 -21.30 10.58
C CYS A 419 -1.68 -21.88 9.32
N PRO A 420 -1.72 -23.21 9.17
CA PRO A 420 -2.49 -23.86 8.12
C PRO A 420 -3.99 -23.79 8.45
N VAL A 421 -4.78 -23.32 7.49
CA VAL A 421 -6.25 -23.26 7.56
C VAL A 421 -6.82 -24.08 6.40
N PHE A 422 -7.69 -25.03 6.72
CA PHE A 422 -8.48 -25.76 5.73
C PHE A 422 -9.65 -24.89 5.27
N VAL A 423 -9.74 -24.61 3.98
CA VAL A 423 -10.73 -23.71 3.39
C VAL A 423 -12.02 -24.46 3.10
N GLU A 424 -13.12 -24.05 3.73
CA GLU A 424 -14.43 -24.71 3.62
C GLU A 424 -15.36 -23.96 2.67
N GLU A 425 -15.33 -22.63 2.77
CA GLU A 425 -16.16 -21.72 1.99
C GLU A 425 -15.28 -20.66 1.32
N VAL A 426 -15.68 -20.27 0.11
CA VAL A 426 -15.02 -19.25 -0.67
C VAL A 426 -16.02 -18.21 -1.14
N THR A 427 -15.65 -16.95 -1.03
CA THR A 427 -16.39 -15.81 -1.58
C THR A 427 -15.50 -15.07 -2.59
N PRO A 428 -16.02 -14.11 -3.38
CA PRO A 428 -15.19 -13.34 -4.30
C PRO A 428 -14.04 -12.59 -3.60
N PHE A 429 -14.14 -12.28 -2.31
CA PHE A 429 -13.20 -11.40 -1.61
C PHE A 429 -12.63 -11.94 -0.30
N ALA A 430 -13.08 -13.11 0.15
CA ALA A 430 -12.60 -13.73 1.38
C ALA A 430 -12.73 -15.26 1.34
N LEU A 431 -11.94 -15.92 2.17
CA LEU A 431 -12.04 -17.34 2.47
C LEU A 431 -12.57 -17.53 3.89
N LYS A 432 -13.25 -18.64 4.13
CA LYS A 432 -13.64 -19.07 5.47
C LYS A 432 -13.30 -20.54 5.66
N GLY A 433 -12.83 -20.88 6.85
CA GLY A 433 -12.39 -22.24 7.13
C GLY A 433 -12.05 -22.47 8.60
N ARG A 434 -11.28 -23.53 8.86
CA ARG A 434 -10.89 -23.94 10.21
C ARG A 434 -9.40 -24.24 10.30
N LEU A 435 -8.81 -24.03 11.48
CA LEU A 435 -7.42 -24.40 11.73
C LEU A 435 -7.23 -25.90 11.55
N CYS A 436 -6.14 -26.30 10.89
CA CYS A 436 -5.84 -27.73 10.72
C CYS A 436 -5.35 -28.37 12.03
N PHE A 437 -4.82 -27.59 12.96
CA PHE A 437 -4.37 -28.04 14.27
C PHE A 437 -4.83 -27.05 15.34
N GLU A 438 -5.50 -27.54 16.38
CA GLU A 438 -5.65 -26.76 17.61
C GLU A 438 -4.27 -26.70 18.29
N GLU A 439 -3.65 -25.52 18.34
CA GLU A 439 -2.53 -25.31 19.26
C GLU A 439 -3.10 -25.40 20.68
N GLY A 440 -3.05 -26.60 21.26
CA GLY A 440 -3.69 -26.93 22.52
C GLY A 440 -3.31 -25.99 23.66
N ALA A 441 -4.33 -25.49 24.35
CA ALA A 441 -4.19 -24.97 25.69
C ALA A 441 -3.65 -26.08 26.61
N GLY A 442 -2.44 -25.90 27.15
CA GLY A 442 -1.93 -26.58 28.34
C GLY A 442 -1.96 -28.11 28.35
N GLY A 443 -0.87 -28.75 27.90
CA GLY A 443 -0.61 -30.18 28.14
C GLY A 443 0.77 -30.38 28.75
N GLY A 444 0.87 -30.26 30.07
CA GLY A 444 2.01 -30.78 30.82
C GLY A 444 1.98 -32.31 30.81
N GLU A 445 3.10 -32.91 30.42
CA GLU A 445 3.61 -34.24 30.75
C GLU A 445 2.70 -35.48 30.78
N ARG A 446 3.17 -36.49 30.00
CA ARG A 446 2.99 -37.96 30.09
C ARG A 446 1.69 -38.56 29.55
N ALA A 447 1.84 -39.30 28.45
CA ALA A 447 1.73 -40.76 28.48
C ALA A 447 2.44 -41.38 27.26
N ALA A 448 3.27 -42.38 27.55
CA ALA A 448 4.02 -43.17 26.60
C ALA A 448 3.15 -44.23 25.90
N GLU A 449 3.68 -44.74 24.79
CA GLU A 449 3.44 -46.07 24.21
C GLU A 449 2.02 -46.43 23.76
N ARG A 450 1.86 -46.54 22.43
CA ARG A 450 1.56 -47.79 21.71
C ARG A 450 1.33 -47.47 20.23
N GLY A 451 2.24 -47.93 19.37
CA GLY A 451 1.98 -48.00 17.94
C GLY A 451 0.99 -49.13 17.61
N PRO A 452 0.29 -49.07 16.47
CA PRO A 452 -0.30 -50.26 15.88
C PRO A 452 0.47 -50.68 14.62
N GLU A 453 0.69 -51.98 14.60
CA GLU A 453 1.33 -52.81 13.58
C GLU A 453 0.76 -52.62 12.17
N MET A 454 1.67 -52.77 11.19
CA MET A 454 1.33 -53.11 9.82
C MET A 454 0.53 -54.42 9.79
N LYS A 455 -0.61 -54.41 9.08
CA LYS A 455 -1.14 -55.63 8.47
C LYS A 455 -1.23 -55.44 6.96
N THR A 456 -0.27 -56.04 6.29
CA THR A 456 -0.34 -56.53 4.92
C THR A 456 -1.42 -57.59 4.79
N ALA A 457 -2.23 -57.52 3.74
CA ALA A 457 -2.87 -58.68 3.13
C ALA A 457 -3.09 -58.40 1.64
N ALA A 458 -2.38 -59.17 0.83
CA ALA A 458 -2.49 -59.25 -0.61
C ALA A 458 -3.60 -60.23 -1.03
N VAL A 459 -4.18 -59.97 -2.20
CA VAL A 459 -4.56 -60.91 -3.26
C VAL A 459 -5.00 -62.32 -2.85
N SER A 460 -6.29 -62.59 -3.05
CA SER A 460 -6.81 -63.79 -3.75
C SER A 460 -8.22 -63.52 -4.22
#